data_AF-A0AAE3EIB3-F1
#
_entry.id   AF-A0AAE3EIB3-F1
#
_cell.length_a   1.000
_cell.length_b   1.000
_cell.length_c   1.000
_cell.angle_alpha   90.00
_cell.angle_beta   90.00
_cell.angle_gamma   90.00
#
_symmetry.space_group_name_H-M   'P 1'
#
loop_
_entity.id
_entity.type
_entity.pdbx_description
1 polymer ?
#
loop_
_entity_poly.entity_id
_entity_poly.type
_entity_poly.pdbx_seq_one_letter_code
_entity_poly.pdbx_strand_id
1 'polypeptide(L)'
;MNKRQFEGEVSQIVRMLSEHAYLQYSPASQKEYSQKIAAAWVHFQELMLRATHVLLPEDLEAAEDFSLVRKGTAHEVYRLLSRAAGRHGRKGEQETEALFRTAEERLKLMR
;
A
#
# COMPACT_ATOMS: atom_id res chain seq x y z
N MET A 1 8.14 -8.84 12.91
CA MET A 1 7.74 -9.63 11.72
C MET A 1 8.93 -9.75 10.80
N ASN A 2 9.15 -10.90 10.14
CA ASN A 2 10.25 -11.06 9.16
C ASN A 2 9.77 -10.76 7.72
N LYS A 3 10.70 -10.63 6.77
CA LYS A 3 10.40 -10.25 5.39
C LYS A 3 9.43 -11.22 4.71
N ARG A 4 9.63 -12.53 4.87
CA ARG A 4 8.80 -13.56 4.25
C ARG A 4 7.36 -13.53 4.77
N GLN A 5 7.18 -13.31 6.08
CA GLN A 5 5.86 -13.14 6.68
C GLN A 5 5.16 -11.90 6.12
N PHE A 6 5.86 -10.77 6.06
CA PHE A 6 5.32 -9.53 5.49
C PHE A 6 4.85 -9.73 4.04
N GLU A 7 5.69 -10.31 3.18
CA GLU A 7 5.32 -10.59 1.78
C GLU A 7 4.13 -11.55 1.66
N GLY A 8 4.04 -12.53 2.56
CA GLY A 8 2.87 -13.42 2.66
C GLY A 8 1.58 -12.66 2.96
N GLU A 9 1.60 -11.80 3.97
CA GLU A 9 0.44 -10.97 4.36
C GLU A 9 0.05 -9.98 3.25
N VAL A 10 1.01 -9.27 2.66
CA VAL A 10 0.73 -8.37 1.52
C VAL A 10 0.15 -9.14 0.34
N SER A 11 0.65 -10.35 0.06
CA SER A 11 0.14 -11.18 -1.03
C SER A 11 -1.31 -11.59 -0.82
N GLN A 12 -1.75 -11.82 0.43
CA GLN A 12 -3.15 -12.07 0.74
C GLN A 12 -4.02 -10.84 0.46
N ILE A 13 -3.57 -9.64 0.84
CA ILE A 13 -4.28 -8.39 0.55
C ILE A 13 -4.41 -8.18 -0.96
N VAL A 14 -3.31 -8.33 -1.71
CA VAL A 14 -3.31 -8.18 -3.18
C VAL A 14 -4.20 -9.22 -3.86
N ARG A 15 -4.20 -10.46 -3.36
CA ARG A 15 -5.08 -11.52 -3.86
C ARG A 15 -6.55 -11.15 -3.65
N MET A 16 -6.92 -10.67 -2.47
CA MET A 16 -8.28 -10.23 -2.18
C MET A 16 -8.72 -9.12 -3.14
N LEU A 17 -7.87 -8.13 -3.42
CA LEU A 17 -8.18 -7.08 -4.40
C LEU A 17 -8.32 -7.63 -5.82
N SER A 18 -7.49 -8.61 -6.19
CA SER A 18 -7.52 -9.24 -7.51
C SER A 18 -8.80 -10.05 -7.74
N GLU A 19 -9.28 -10.76 -6.72
CA GLU A 19 -10.55 -11.51 -6.76
C GLU A 19 -11.76 -10.60 -7.03
N HIS A 20 -11.65 -9.31 -6.68
CA HIS A 20 -12.70 -8.31 -6.88
C HIS A 20 -12.42 -7.33 -8.02
N ALA A 21 -11.37 -7.53 -8.81
CA ALA A 21 -10.98 -6.62 -9.88
C ALA A 21 -12.08 -6.46 -10.95
N TYR A 22 -12.96 -7.46 -11.11
CA TYR A 22 -14.09 -7.39 -12.04
C TYR A 22 -15.08 -6.25 -11.72
N LEU A 23 -15.15 -5.78 -10.47
CA LEU A 23 -16.03 -4.69 -10.05
C LEU A 23 -15.65 -3.34 -10.69
N GLN A 24 -14.39 -3.20 -11.16
CA GLN A 24 -13.91 -1.98 -11.85
C GLN A 24 -14.68 -1.70 -13.15
N TYR A 25 -15.17 -2.75 -13.82
CA TYR A 25 -15.72 -2.66 -15.17
C TYR A 25 -17.21 -2.32 -15.21
N SER A 26 -17.89 -2.23 -14.06
CA SER A 26 -19.31 -1.89 -13.98
C SER A 26 -19.52 -0.60 -13.18
N PRO A 27 -20.16 0.45 -13.75
CA PRO A 27 -20.45 1.69 -13.03
C PRO A 27 -21.22 1.48 -11.72
N ALA A 28 -22.12 0.48 -11.68
CA ALA A 28 -22.90 0.16 -10.50
C ALA A 28 -22.04 -0.42 -9.35
N SER A 29 -20.90 -1.03 -9.67
CA SER A 29 -20.03 -1.73 -8.74
C SER A 29 -18.75 -0.95 -8.39
N GLN A 30 -18.46 0.16 -9.08
CA GLN A 30 -17.26 0.97 -8.83
C GLN A 30 -17.18 1.48 -7.39
N LYS A 31 -18.31 1.91 -6.82
CA LYS A 31 -18.37 2.36 -5.41
C LYS A 31 -17.97 1.25 -4.44
N GLU A 32 -18.44 0.03 -4.69
CA GLU A 32 -18.07 -1.15 -3.89
C GLU A 32 -16.57 -1.43 -4.03
N TYR A 33 -16.03 -1.33 -5.24
CA TYR A 33 -14.60 -1.54 -5.46
C TYR A 33 -13.73 -0.51 -4.73
N SER A 34 -14.10 0.77 -4.75
CA SER A 34 -13.40 1.82 -3.99
C SER A 34 -13.42 1.55 -2.48
N GLN A 35 -14.52 1.04 -1.94
CA GLN A 35 -14.60 0.63 -0.53
C GLN A 35 -13.65 -0.52 -0.20
N LYS A 36 -13.51 -1.50 -1.10
CA LYS A 36 -12.56 -2.61 -0.94
C LYS A 36 -11.11 -2.13 -1.00
N ILE A 37 -10.79 -1.17 -1.88
CA ILE A 37 -9.46 -0.53 -1.93
C ILE A 37 -9.17 0.18 -0.61
N ALA A 38 -10.11 1.00 -0.11
CA ALA A 38 -9.93 1.73 1.15
C ALA A 38 -9.70 0.78 2.34
N ALA A 39 -10.50 -0.29 2.44
CA ALA A 39 -10.31 -1.32 3.47
C ALA A 39 -8.95 -2.04 3.34
N ALA A 40 -8.55 -2.40 2.12
CA ALA A 40 -7.25 -3.02 1.86
C ALA A 40 -6.08 -2.09 2.21
N TRP A 41 -6.22 -0.78 1.98
CA TRP A 41 -5.23 0.21 2.37
C TRP A 41 -5.09 0.30 3.89
N VAL A 42 -6.20 0.34 4.64
CA VAL A 42 -6.16 0.32 6.12
C VAL A 42 -5.43 -0.92 6.63
N HIS A 43 -5.74 -2.10 6.09
CA HIS A 43 -5.02 -3.32 6.45
C HIS A 43 -3.53 -3.26 6.11
N PHE A 44 -3.18 -2.68 4.97
CA PHE A 44 -1.79 -2.47 4.58
C PHE A 44 -1.08 -1.48 5.53
N GLN A 45 -1.72 -0.40 5.95
CA GLN A 45 -1.17 0.55 6.93
C GLN A 45 -0.90 -0.13 8.28
N GLU A 46 -1.83 -0.94 8.78
CA GLU A 46 -1.64 -1.72 10.01
C GLU A 46 -0.46 -2.69 9.89
N LEU A 47 -0.35 -3.36 8.74
CA LEU A 47 0.75 -4.27 8.46
C LEU A 47 2.09 -3.52 8.42
N MET A 48 2.14 -2.37 7.76
CA MET A 48 3.31 -1.50 7.70
C MET A 48 3.71 -1.00 9.09
N LEU A 49 2.74 -0.62 9.93
CA LEU A 49 3.00 -0.23 11.31
C LEU A 49 3.61 -1.39 12.11
N ARG A 50 3.09 -2.60 11.99
CA ARG A 50 3.63 -3.80 12.68
C ARG A 50 5.00 -4.21 12.14
N ALA A 51 5.25 -4.01 10.84
CA ALA A 51 6.49 -4.38 10.16
C ALA A 51 7.62 -3.40 10.46
N THR A 52 7.31 -2.10 10.36
CA THR A 52 8.29 -1.02 10.27
C THR A 52 8.17 -0.03 11.42
N HIS A 53 7.17 -0.10 12.28
CA HIS A 53 6.89 0.92 13.29
C HIS A 53 6.71 2.33 12.71
N VAL A 54 6.21 2.42 11.47
CA VAL A 54 5.82 3.68 10.82
C VAL A 54 4.34 3.60 10.50
N LEU A 55 3.57 4.59 10.96
CA LEU A 55 2.19 4.76 10.56
C LEU A 55 2.17 5.55 9.25
N LEU A 56 1.74 4.89 8.17
CA LEU A 56 1.50 5.57 6.90
C LEU A 56 0.23 6.42 7.01
N PRO A 57 0.16 7.59 6.35
CA PRO A 57 -1.02 8.44 6.37
C PRO A 57 -2.18 7.80 5.61
N GLU A 58 -3.39 8.28 5.91
CA GLU A 58 -4.56 8.03 5.06
C GLU A 58 -4.39 8.82 3.75
N ASP A 59 -3.89 8.14 2.72
CA ASP A 59 -3.68 8.70 1.39
C ASP A 59 -4.51 7.90 0.37
N LEU A 60 -5.58 8.52 -0.14
CA LEU A 60 -6.46 7.92 -1.14
C LEU A 60 -5.73 7.67 -2.46
N GLU A 61 -4.80 8.53 -2.86
CA GLU A 61 -4.04 8.36 -4.11
C GLU A 61 -3.02 7.21 -3.98
N ALA A 62 -2.45 7.00 -2.79
CA ALA A 62 -1.62 5.82 -2.53
C ALA A 62 -2.46 4.54 -2.41
N ALA A 63 -3.67 4.60 -1.86
CA ALA A 63 -4.61 3.48 -1.85
C ALA A 63 -4.99 3.06 -3.28
N GLU A 64 -5.23 4.02 -4.18
CA GLU A 64 -5.44 3.75 -5.60
C GLU A 64 -4.21 3.13 -6.26
N ASP A 65 -3.01 3.65 -6.02
CA ASP A 65 -1.77 3.03 -6.51
C ASP A 65 -1.59 1.60 -5.98
N PHE A 66 -1.99 1.35 -4.74
CA PHE A 66 -1.93 0.01 -4.13
C PHE A 66 -2.82 -0.99 -4.87
N SER A 67 -3.96 -0.55 -5.41
CA SER A 67 -4.82 -1.40 -6.25
C SER A 67 -4.15 -1.87 -7.54
N LEU A 68 -3.06 -1.21 -7.97
CA LEU A 68 -2.28 -1.56 -9.15
C LEU A 68 -1.18 -2.59 -8.87
N VAL A 69 -0.90 -2.88 -7.59
CA VAL A 69 0.06 -3.91 -7.17
C VAL A 69 -0.48 -5.28 -7.58
N ARG A 70 0.34 -6.07 -8.29
CA ARG A 70 -0.05 -7.37 -8.86
C ARG A 70 0.52 -8.54 -8.09
N LYS A 71 1.60 -8.31 -7.35
CA LYS A 71 2.29 -9.30 -6.53
C LYS A 71 2.66 -8.68 -5.19
N GLY A 72 2.34 -9.37 -4.09
CA GLY A 72 2.71 -8.93 -2.74
C GLY A 72 4.19 -9.11 -2.40
N THR A 73 5.08 -8.77 -3.31
CA THR A 73 6.54 -8.81 -3.10
C THR A 73 7.02 -7.53 -2.45
N ALA A 74 8.10 -7.58 -1.69
CA ALA A 74 8.69 -6.37 -1.10
C ALA A 74 9.09 -5.35 -2.18
N HIS A 75 9.51 -5.80 -3.37
CA HIS A 75 9.86 -4.90 -4.47
C HIS A 75 8.69 -4.04 -4.96
N GLU A 76 7.50 -4.62 -5.13
CA GLU A 76 6.31 -3.84 -5.52
C GLU A 76 5.90 -2.87 -4.41
N VAL A 77 6.03 -3.29 -3.15
CA VAL A 77 5.81 -2.40 -2.00
C VAL A 77 6.80 -1.24 -1.98
N TYR A 78 8.09 -1.47 -2.25
CA TYR A 78 9.07 -0.37 -2.34
C TYR A 78 8.70 0.62 -3.44
N ARG A 79 8.28 0.13 -4.62
CA ARG A 79 7.87 1.01 -5.72
C ARG A 79 6.64 1.84 -5.37
N LEU A 80 5.67 1.26 -4.67
CA LEU A 80 4.50 1.96 -4.15
C LEU A 80 4.91 3.09 -3.18
N LEU A 81 5.73 2.77 -2.17
CA LEU A 81 6.19 3.74 -1.17
C LEU A 81 7.01 4.87 -1.81
N SER A 82 7.96 4.54 -2.70
CA SER A 82 8.75 5.52 -3.44
C SER A 82 7.88 6.44 -4.31
N ARG A 83 6.82 5.90 -4.94
CA ARG A 83 5.90 6.68 -5.77
C ARG A 83 5.06 7.64 -4.93
N ALA A 84 4.52 7.17 -3.81
CA ALA A 84 3.79 8.01 -2.86
C ALA A 84 4.68 9.12 -2.30
N ALA A 85 5.89 8.77 -1.83
CA ALA A 85 6.88 9.73 -1.34
C ALA A 85 7.20 10.82 -2.40
N GLY A 86 7.52 10.41 -3.62
CA GLY A 86 7.84 11.35 -4.70
C GLY A 86 6.66 12.25 -5.10
N ARG A 87 5.42 11.79 -4.90
CA ARG A 87 4.22 12.61 -5.12
C ARG A 87 4.08 13.69 -4.05
N HIS A 88 4.18 13.32 -2.78
CA HIS A 88 4.09 14.26 -1.67
C HIS A 88 5.24 15.26 -1.66
N GLY A 89 6.45 14.84 -2.04
CA GLY A 89 7.59 15.75 -2.22
C GLY A 89 7.34 16.83 -3.27
N ARG A 90 6.64 16.51 -4.38
CA ARG A 90 6.23 17.51 -5.39
C ARG A 90 5.12 18.44 -4.90
N LYS A 91 4.27 17.98 -3.98
CA LYS A 91 3.22 18.79 -3.33
C LYS A 91 3.77 19.67 -2.20
N GLY A 92 5.04 19.51 -1.82
CA GLY A 92 5.67 20.23 -0.70
C GLY A 92 5.30 19.65 0.68
N GLU A 93 4.71 18.47 0.72
CA GLU A 93 4.23 17.80 1.94
C GLU A 93 5.37 16.96 2.55
N GLN A 94 6.37 17.65 3.09
CA GLN A 94 7.64 17.04 3.54
C GLN A 94 7.45 16.00 4.65
N GLU A 95 6.55 16.24 5.60
CA GLU A 95 6.27 15.30 6.70
C GLU A 95 5.72 13.97 6.16
N THR A 96 4.75 14.06 5.25
CA THR A 96 4.16 12.89 4.61
C THR A 96 5.16 12.13 3.75
N GLU A 97 5.96 12.84 2.95
CA GLU A 97 7.04 12.24 2.17
C GLU A 97 7.98 11.44 3.08
N ALA A 98 8.42 12.04 4.20
CA ALA A 98 9.35 11.42 5.13
C ALA A 98 8.80 10.12 5.74
N LEU A 99 7.49 10.04 6.02
CA LEU A 99 6.86 8.80 6.50
C LEU A 99 7.00 7.67 5.49
N PHE A 100 6.65 7.92 4.22
CA PHE A 100 6.77 6.90 3.16
C PHE A 100 8.23 6.46 2.93
N ARG A 101 9.17 7.41 2.93
CA ARG A 101 10.62 7.11 2.81
C ARG A 101 11.12 6.26 3.97
N THR A 102 10.78 6.64 5.20
CA THR A 102 11.20 5.92 6.41
C THR A 102 10.63 4.49 6.43
N ALA A 103 9.37 4.33 6.04
CA ALA A 103 8.73 3.02 5.93
C ALA A 103 9.44 2.14 4.88
N GLU A 104 9.81 2.71 3.74
CA GLU A 104 10.55 2.02 2.68
C GLU A 104 11.93 1.54 3.18
N GLU A 105 12.70 2.41 3.83
CA GLU A 105 14.02 2.09 4.38
C GLU A 105 13.95 0.99 5.43
N ARG A 106 13.02 1.09 6.38
CA ARG A 106 12.85 0.05 7.41
C ARG A 106 12.46 -1.29 6.82
N LEU A 107 11.60 -1.28 5.80
CA LEU A 107 11.20 -2.50 5.09
C LEU A 107 12.37 -3.13 4.30
N LYS A 108 13.32 -2.33 3.80
CA LYS A 108 14.56 -2.84 3.17
C LYS A 108 15.51 -3.50 4.16
N LEU A 109 15.51 -3.05 5.42
CA LEU A 109 16.32 -3.60 6.50
C LEU A 109 15.75 -4.89 7.10
N MET A 110 14.49 -5.24 6.79
CA MET A 110 13.88 -6.49 7.23
C MET A 110 14.59 -7.71 6.63
N ARG A 111 14.96 -8.65 7.50
CA ARG A 111 15.54 -9.96 7.13
C ARG A 111 14.46 -11.01 6.93
#